data_AF-A0A417C9N3-F1
#
_entry.id   AF-A0A417C9N3-F1
#
_cell.length_a   1.000
_cell.length_b   1.000
_cell.length_c   1.000
_cell.angle_alpha   90.00
_cell.angle_beta   90.00
_cell.angle_gamma   90.00
#
_symmetry.space_group_name_H-M   'P 1'
#
loop_
_entity.id
_entity.type
_entity.pdbx_description
1 polymer ?
#
loop_
_entity_poly.entity_id
_entity_poly.type
_entity_poly.pdbx_seq_one_letter_code
_entity_poly.pdbx_strand_id
1 'polypeptide(L)'
;MSEEYKYNLLTQELLLQGYTTENHPDYVRIGIGKMGKSPLENSDGGFVYTDEYLEEKTFMSGCGLYVKWENCIDRLEYMNETFCFENDNVAFRCPWHKKDCERNHPLLKEDEFCVCHMVSDYQYKKSVEYLKEQADRKKEELFQKFKEQHKNRICKLHMFYNYDKQKWSLQYDPMKCICGPGDYCTLRGRPLSEKTGNIYYDVKVSTIRKDDTFFTGEPVVTITRGKKFLQGKVPVDICEEIIKRNQEDIFDKEWQNGYSMQALYDPDLKVEILNIRVAARLTRDTAQDLEDEKAGINVGYEADSVKAKKKWKQERKEKRLEQAKRKLVKKGWESLNDTEQRFMKKRLSAEQIEALQQEWVTANEHKDEAEQLTLDL
;
A
#
# COMPACT_ATOMS: atom_id res chain seq x y z
N MET A 1 -6.84 -5.51 36.45
CA MET A 1 -7.86 -4.64 37.06
C MET A 1 -9.09 -4.77 36.19
N SER A 2 -10.20 -5.25 36.73
CA SER A 2 -11.47 -5.30 35.99
C SER A 2 -11.93 -3.87 35.78
N GLU A 3 -11.67 -3.32 34.59
CA GLU A 3 -12.32 -2.07 34.17
C GLU A 3 -13.83 -2.28 34.27
N GLU A 4 -14.46 -1.48 35.12
CA GLU A 4 -15.90 -1.44 35.27
C GLU A 4 -16.46 -1.02 33.92
N TYR A 5 -17.12 -1.97 33.23
CA TYR A 5 -17.67 -1.74 31.90
C TYR A 5 -18.70 -0.59 31.98
N LYS A 6 -18.40 0.53 31.32
CA LYS A 6 -19.18 1.77 31.42
C LYS A 6 -20.11 1.90 30.23
N TYR A 7 -21.42 1.90 30.49
CA TYR A 7 -22.44 2.19 29.46
C TYR A 7 -22.33 3.64 28.97
N ASN A 8 -22.68 3.87 27.70
CA ASN A 8 -22.83 5.21 27.15
C ASN A 8 -24.02 5.94 27.80
N LEU A 9 -24.06 7.28 27.70
CA LEU A 9 -25.08 8.09 28.40
C LEU A 9 -26.50 7.75 27.92
N LEU A 10 -26.71 7.58 26.61
CA LEU A 10 -27.98 7.13 26.04
C LEU A 10 -28.48 5.84 26.69
N THR A 11 -27.60 4.84 26.86
CA THR A 11 -27.96 3.55 27.44
C THR A 11 -28.32 3.69 28.91
N GLN A 12 -27.58 4.50 29.66
CA GLN A 12 -27.92 4.78 31.06
C GLN A 12 -29.31 5.43 31.18
N GLU A 13 -29.62 6.40 30.34
CA GLU A 13 -30.93 7.08 30.32
C GLU A 13 -32.07 6.12 29.93
N LEU A 14 -31.89 5.31 28.90
CA LEU A 14 -32.90 4.35 28.45
C LEU A 14 -33.17 3.27 29.51
N LEU A 15 -32.13 2.78 30.19
CA LEU A 15 -32.28 1.83 31.29
C LEU A 15 -33.02 2.46 32.48
N LEU A 16 -32.74 3.72 32.81
CA LEU A 16 -33.48 4.46 33.85
C LEU A 16 -34.96 4.65 33.50
N GLN A 17 -35.29 4.80 32.22
CA GLN A 17 -36.65 4.87 31.72
C GLN A 17 -37.35 3.49 31.65
N GLY A 18 -36.63 2.41 31.95
CA GLY A 18 -37.16 1.04 32.00
C GLY A 18 -37.13 0.29 30.65
N TYR A 19 -36.41 0.80 29.65
CA TYR A 19 -36.21 0.09 28.39
C TYR A 19 -35.25 -1.10 28.56
N THR A 20 -35.47 -2.13 27.75
CA THR A 20 -34.69 -3.38 27.77
C THR A 20 -34.20 -3.72 26.36
N THR A 21 -33.35 -4.75 26.23
CA THR A 21 -32.90 -5.25 24.93
C THR A 21 -34.03 -5.76 24.03
N GLU A 22 -35.16 -6.11 24.61
CA GLU A 22 -36.33 -6.66 23.91
C GLU A 22 -37.40 -5.59 23.65
N ASN A 23 -37.38 -4.51 24.44
CA ASN A 23 -38.31 -3.40 24.33
C ASN A 23 -37.53 -2.10 24.49
N HIS A 24 -37.10 -1.54 23.37
CA HIS A 24 -36.42 -0.25 23.26
C HIS A 24 -37.07 0.59 22.16
N PRO A 25 -36.88 1.91 22.15
CA PRO A 25 -37.41 2.77 21.10
C PRO A 25 -36.91 2.37 19.70
N ASP A 26 -37.68 2.75 18.68
CA ASP A 26 -37.37 2.50 17.27
C ASP A 26 -36.19 3.33 16.75
N TYR A 27 -35.92 4.48 17.38
CA TYR A 27 -34.77 5.34 17.05
C TYR A 27 -33.42 4.83 17.58
N VAL A 28 -33.39 3.68 18.25
CA VAL A 28 -32.16 3.04 18.73
C VAL A 28 -32.07 1.58 18.31
N ARG A 29 -30.84 1.11 18.21
CA ARG A 29 -30.50 -0.30 17.99
C ARG A 29 -29.45 -0.76 18.98
N ILE A 30 -29.32 -2.08 19.14
CA ILE A 30 -28.23 -2.66 19.94
C ILE A 30 -26.90 -2.48 19.18
N GLY A 31 -25.87 -2.01 19.88
CA GLY A 31 -24.51 -1.86 19.36
C GLY A 31 -23.89 -3.18 18.91
N ILE A 32 -22.87 -3.09 18.06
CA ILE A 32 -22.15 -4.23 17.49
C ILE A 32 -21.04 -4.68 18.45
N GLY A 33 -20.55 -5.91 18.31
CA GLY A 33 -19.34 -6.34 19.01
C GLY A 33 -19.60 -6.69 20.47
N LYS A 34 -20.52 -7.62 20.72
CA LYS A 34 -20.79 -8.18 22.05
C LYS A 34 -19.48 -8.65 22.72
N MET A 35 -19.13 -8.04 23.84
CA MET A 35 -17.95 -8.34 24.65
C MET A 35 -18.30 -9.09 25.93
N GLY A 36 -19.52 -8.89 26.45
CA GLY A 36 -19.95 -9.44 27.74
C GLY A 36 -21.08 -10.48 27.64
N LYS A 37 -21.75 -10.71 28.77
CA LYS A 37 -22.89 -11.64 28.87
C LYS A 37 -24.16 -11.00 28.33
N SER A 38 -24.37 -9.72 28.61
CA SER A 38 -25.51 -8.95 28.12
C SER A 38 -25.29 -8.49 26.66
N PRO A 39 -26.33 -8.43 25.81
CA PRO A 39 -26.23 -7.77 24.50
C PRO A 39 -25.85 -6.28 24.56
N LEU A 40 -26.10 -5.61 25.70
CA LEU A 40 -25.71 -4.22 25.93
C LEU A 40 -24.23 -4.07 26.31
N GLU A 41 -23.56 -5.15 26.69
CA GLU A 41 -22.11 -5.15 26.94
C GLU A 41 -21.37 -5.35 25.61
N ASN A 42 -21.31 -4.31 24.80
CA ASN A 42 -20.76 -4.30 23.43
C ASN A 42 -19.66 -3.23 23.23
N SER A 43 -19.05 -3.12 22.05
CA SER A 43 -17.98 -2.12 21.82
C SER A 43 -18.49 -0.68 21.89
N ASP A 44 -19.79 -0.49 21.74
CA ASP A 44 -20.44 0.81 21.56
C ASP A 44 -20.98 1.39 22.87
N GLY A 45 -20.84 0.66 23.98
CA GLY A 45 -21.36 1.06 25.29
C GLY A 45 -22.86 0.85 25.46
N GLY A 46 -23.52 0.04 24.62
CA GLY A 46 -24.93 -0.32 24.75
C GLY A 46 -25.79 -0.04 23.52
N PHE A 47 -26.86 0.73 23.69
CA PHE A 47 -27.71 1.23 22.61
C PHE A 47 -26.97 2.29 21.78
N VAL A 48 -27.26 2.31 20.48
CA VAL A 48 -26.71 3.23 19.49
C VAL A 48 -27.88 3.84 18.71
N TYR A 49 -27.79 5.11 18.37
CA TYR A 49 -28.81 5.75 17.53
C TYR A 49 -28.88 5.08 16.15
N THR A 50 -30.07 5.06 15.54
CA THR A 50 -30.18 4.68 14.13
C THR A 50 -29.71 5.80 13.21
N ASP A 51 -29.21 5.43 12.03
CA ASP A 51 -28.75 6.41 11.05
C ASP A 51 -29.92 7.31 10.60
N GLU A 52 -31.13 6.75 10.44
CA GLU A 52 -32.33 7.51 10.08
C GLU A 52 -32.67 8.55 11.16
N TYR A 53 -32.48 8.22 12.43
CA TYR A 53 -32.69 9.18 13.50
C TYR A 53 -31.68 10.31 13.45
N LEU A 54 -30.39 9.99 13.26
CA LEU A 54 -29.32 10.98 13.19
C LEU A 54 -29.43 11.90 11.96
N GLU A 55 -29.96 11.41 10.84
CA GLU A 55 -30.24 12.20 9.63
C GLU A 55 -31.16 13.39 9.89
N GLU A 56 -32.14 13.23 10.78
CA GLU A 56 -33.07 14.31 11.15
C GLU A 56 -32.51 15.23 12.23
N LYS A 57 -31.39 14.87 12.87
CA LYS A 57 -30.77 15.65 13.94
C LYS A 57 -29.72 16.61 13.43
N THR A 58 -29.54 17.66 14.23
CA THR A 58 -28.49 18.64 14.01
C THR A 58 -27.71 18.87 15.28
N PHE A 59 -26.47 19.30 15.13
CA PHE A 59 -25.55 19.46 16.23
C PHE A 59 -25.03 20.89 16.24
N MET A 60 -24.68 21.39 17.42
CA MET A 60 -24.08 22.69 17.60
C MET A 60 -22.85 22.59 18.47
N SER A 61 -21.76 23.18 18.00
CA SER A 61 -20.53 23.33 18.77
C SER A 61 -20.67 24.37 19.88
N GLY A 62 -19.81 24.29 20.90
CA GLY A 62 -19.74 25.31 21.97
C GLY A 62 -19.42 26.73 21.46
N CYS A 63 -18.91 26.87 20.23
CA CYS A 63 -18.67 28.16 19.59
C CYS A 63 -19.87 28.72 18.79
N GLY A 64 -20.96 27.95 18.66
CA GLY A 64 -22.19 28.35 17.96
C GLY A 64 -22.23 28.00 16.47
N LEU A 65 -21.33 27.14 15.98
CA LEU A 65 -21.42 26.56 14.64
C LEU A 65 -22.35 25.34 14.64
N TYR A 66 -23.26 25.31 13.66
CA TYR A 66 -24.13 24.16 13.40
C TYR A 66 -23.45 23.12 12.50
N VAL A 67 -23.75 21.85 12.72
CA VAL A 67 -23.14 20.71 12.03
C VAL A 67 -24.20 19.65 11.80
N LYS A 68 -24.29 19.11 10.58
CA LYS A 68 -25.04 17.89 10.28
C LYS A 68 -24.26 16.65 10.70
N TRP A 69 -24.96 15.58 11.03
CA TRP A 69 -24.37 14.32 11.48
C TRP A 69 -23.28 13.79 10.51
N GLU A 70 -23.45 13.94 9.19
CA GLU A 70 -22.50 13.51 8.14
C GLU A 70 -21.11 14.15 8.27
N ASN A 71 -21.04 15.34 8.89
CA ASN A 71 -19.80 16.07 9.10
C ASN A 71 -19.15 15.79 10.46
N CYS A 72 -19.84 15.03 11.32
CA CYS A 72 -19.35 14.58 12.61
C CYS A 72 -18.51 13.30 12.45
N ILE A 73 -17.64 13.07 13.43
CA ILE A 73 -16.76 11.92 13.56
C ILE A 73 -17.28 11.14 14.76
N ASP A 74 -17.95 10.03 14.48
CA ASP A 74 -18.43 9.12 15.51
C ASP A 74 -17.29 8.26 16.05
N ARG A 75 -17.42 7.84 17.32
CA ARG A 75 -16.50 6.93 18.02
C ARG A 75 -15.04 7.35 17.95
N LEU A 76 -14.77 8.65 18.12
CA LEU A 76 -13.41 9.11 18.33
C LEU A 76 -13.00 8.77 19.77
N GLU A 77 -12.15 7.75 19.93
CA GLU A 77 -11.52 7.43 21.20
C GLU A 77 -10.30 8.32 21.41
N TYR A 78 -10.29 9.10 22.49
CA TYR A 78 -9.18 9.97 22.82
C TYR A 78 -8.94 10.03 24.32
N MET A 79 -7.73 9.64 24.72
CA MET A 79 -7.39 9.34 26.11
C MET A 79 -8.41 8.36 26.73
N ASN A 80 -9.11 8.76 27.80
CA ASN A 80 -10.10 7.93 28.49
C ASN A 80 -11.55 8.35 28.17
N GLU A 81 -11.76 9.08 27.07
CA GLU A 81 -13.08 9.53 26.64
C GLU A 81 -13.40 9.04 25.23
N THR A 82 -14.66 8.65 25.06
CA THR A 82 -15.22 8.29 23.76
C THR A 82 -16.16 9.41 23.32
N PHE A 83 -15.81 10.09 22.23
CA PHE A 83 -16.62 11.11 21.59
C PHE A 83 -17.54 10.44 20.58
N CYS A 84 -18.84 10.39 20.90
CA CYS A 84 -19.85 9.74 20.06
C CYS A 84 -21.22 10.43 20.23
N PHE A 85 -22.16 10.08 19.36
CA PHE A 85 -23.52 10.64 19.44
C PHE A 85 -24.24 10.23 20.73
N GLU A 86 -24.04 9.01 21.20
CA GLU A 86 -24.70 8.44 22.38
C GLU A 86 -24.28 9.11 23.69
N ASN A 87 -23.13 9.77 23.70
CA ASN A 87 -22.61 10.52 24.85
C ASN A 87 -22.86 12.03 24.72
N ASP A 88 -23.64 12.46 23.72
CA ASP A 88 -23.89 13.87 23.39
C ASP A 88 -22.59 14.70 23.36
N ASN A 89 -21.51 14.13 22.83
CA ASN A 89 -20.21 14.79 22.77
C ASN A 89 -19.49 14.50 21.45
N VAL A 90 -20.23 14.28 20.37
CA VAL A 90 -19.63 13.93 19.08
C VAL A 90 -18.69 15.03 18.59
N ALA A 91 -17.58 14.64 17.95
CA ALA A 91 -16.58 15.58 17.47
C ALA A 91 -16.76 15.88 15.98
N PHE A 92 -16.33 17.04 15.51
CA PHE A 92 -16.16 17.33 14.08
C PHE A 92 -14.87 18.10 13.86
N ARG A 93 -14.34 18.08 12.63
CA ARG A 93 -13.15 18.89 12.29
C ARG A 93 -13.53 20.35 12.09
N CYS A 94 -12.90 21.25 12.85
CA CYS A 94 -13.13 22.69 12.76
C CYS A 94 -12.74 23.21 11.36
N PRO A 95 -13.66 23.89 10.63
CA PRO A 95 -13.36 24.44 9.31
C PRO A 95 -12.24 25.48 9.27
N TRP A 96 -11.94 26.09 10.42
CA TRP A 96 -10.90 27.11 10.54
C TRP A 96 -9.54 26.54 10.93
N HIS A 97 -9.43 25.23 11.17
CA HIS A 97 -8.20 24.58 11.66
C HIS A 97 -7.58 25.30 12.88
N LYS A 98 -8.45 25.90 13.70
CA LYS A 98 -8.02 26.71 14.85
C LYS A 98 -7.70 25.78 16.01
N LYS A 99 -6.44 25.76 16.40
CA LYS A 99 -5.96 25.19 17.67
C LYS A 99 -6.23 26.17 18.81
N ASP A 100 -6.32 25.65 20.03
CA ASP A 100 -6.54 26.41 21.27
C ASP A 100 -7.87 27.16 21.34
N CYS A 101 -8.97 26.46 21.04
CA CYS A 101 -10.30 27.01 21.21
C CYS A 101 -10.76 26.93 22.68
N GLU A 102 -10.87 28.07 23.37
CA GLU A 102 -11.33 28.14 24.77
C GLU A 102 -12.75 27.60 24.98
N ARG A 103 -13.58 27.61 23.93
CA ARG A 103 -14.97 27.12 23.94
C ARG A 103 -15.09 25.63 23.60
N ASN A 104 -13.96 24.93 23.45
CA ASN A 104 -13.93 23.52 23.10
C ASN A 104 -13.68 22.63 24.33
N HIS A 105 -13.93 21.34 24.19
CA HIS A 105 -13.67 20.35 25.23
C HIS A 105 -12.20 20.39 25.67
N PRO A 106 -11.89 20.39 26.99
CA PRO A 106 -10.53 20.50 27.49
C PRO A 106 -9.52 19.52 26.87
N LEU A 107 -9.96 18.30 26.55
CA LEU A 107 -9.12 17.29 25.93
C LEU A 107 -8.79 17.55 24.46
N LEU A 108 -9.61 18.31 23.74
CA LEU A 108 -9.42 18.59 22.30
C LEU A 108 -8.90 20.01 22.05
N LYS A 109 -8.35 20.68 23.06
CA LYS A 109 -7.89 22.08 22.94
C LYS A 109 -6.72 22.22 21.96
N GLU A 110 -5.77 21.29 21.98
CA GLU A 110 -4.58 21.31 21.11
C GLU A 110 -4.85 20.77 19.69
N ASP A 111 -6.03 20.19 19.50
CA ASP A 111 -6.45 19.53 18.26
C ASP A 111 -7.40 20.39 17.42
N GLU A 112 -7.56 20.00 16.15
CA GLU A 112 -8.48 20.65 15.20
C GLU A 112 -9.93 20.13 15.33
N PHE A 113 -10.20 19.27 16.31
CA PHE A 113 -11.51 18.68 16.55
C PHE A 113 -12.30 19.52 17.54
N CYS A 114 -13.58 19.73 17.29
CA CYS A 114 -14.47 20.44 18.19
C CYS A 114 -15.67 19.57 18.57
N VAL A 115 -16.04 19.60 19.84
CA VAL A 115 -17.23 18.88 20.33
C VAL A 115 -18.49 19.65 19.96
N CYS A 116 -19.51 18.91 19.53
CA CYS A 116 -20.85 19.41 19.31
C CYS A 116 -21.90 18.55 20.03
N HIS A 117 -23.02 19.20 20.33
CA HIS A 117 -24.14 18.67 21.10
C HIS A 117 -25.41 18.72 20.25
N MET A 118 -26.33 17.79 20.46
CA MET A 118 -27.56 17.71 19.70
C MET A 118 -28.49 18.92 19.96
N VAL A 119 -29.05 19.50 18.90
CA VAL A 119 -29.96 20.66 18.94
C VAL A 119 -31.10 20.52 17.92
N SER A 120 -32.23 21.21 18.18
CA SER A 120 -33.40 21.22 17.29
C SER A 120 -33.36 22.30 16.20
N ASP A 121 -32.66 23.42 16.46
CA ASP A 121 -32.86 24.66 15.70
C ASP A 121 -31.69 24.96 14.77
N TYR A 122 -31.62 24.25 13.63
CA TYR A 122 -30.54 24.40 12.66
C TYR A 122 -30.57 25.72 11.89
N GLN A 123 -29.44 26.43 11.86
CA GLN A 123 -29.26 27.63 11.03
C GLN A 123 -28.17 27.42 9.97
N TYR A 124 -28.59 27.19 8.72
CA TYR A 124 -27.67 26.94 7.59
C TYR A 124 -26.58 28.02 7.45
N LYS A 125 -26.93 29.30 7.54
CA LYS A 125 -25.95 30.40 7.38
C LYS A 125 -24.83 30.42 8.45
N LYS A 126 -25.02 29.73 9.57
CA LYS A 126 -24.03 29.58 10.65
C LYS A 126 -23.50 28.15 10.74
N SER A 127 -23.66 27.37 9.68
CA SER A 127 -23.29 25.97 9.69
C SER A 127 -21.92 25.71 9.04
N VAL A 128 -21.34 24.56 9.37
CA VAL A 128 -20.12 24.05 8.75
C VAL A 128 -20.32 23.81 7.27
N GLU A 129 -21.50 23.33 6.87
CA GLU A 129 -21.85 23.07 5.47
C GLU A 129 -21.79 24.36 4.65
N TYR A 130 -22.36 25.46 5.17
CA TYR A 130 -22.28 26.75 4.50
C TYR A 130 -20.83 27.25 4.38
N LEU A 131 -20.01 27.09 5.42
CA LEU A 131 -18.59 27.46 5.36
C LEU A 131 -17.82 26.62 4.33
N LYS A 132 -18.09 25.31 4.25
CA LYS A 132 -17.52 24.43 3.23
C LYS A 132 -17.94 24.85 1.82
N GLU A 133 -19.22 25.14 1.61
CA GLU A 133 -19.74 25.63 0.31
C GLU A 133 -19.06 26.94 -0.12
N GLN A 134 -18.89 27.90 0.81
CA GLN A 134 -18.18 29.13 0.52
C GLN A 134 -16.69 28.89 0.19
N ALA A 135 -16.05 27.97 0.91
CA ALA A 135 -14.66 27.60 0.65
C ALA A 135 -14.50 26.91 -0.72
N ASP A 136 -15.41 26.01 -1.10
CA ASP A 136 -15.42 25.34 -2.39
C ASP A 136 -15.68 26.32 -3.54
N ARG A 137 -16.60 27.26 -3.36
CA ARG A 137 -16.82 28.36 -4.32
C ARG A 137 -15.56 29.18 -4.54
N LYS A 138 -14.90 29.61 -3.46
CA LYS A 138 -13.63 30.35 -3.55
C LYS A 138 -12.53 29.52 -4.22
N LYS A 139 -12.45 28.23 -3.89
CA LYS A 139 -11.47 27.30 -4.48
C LYS A 139 -11.69 27.15 -5.98
N GLU A 140 -12.94 27.09 -6.44
CA GLU A 140 -13.28 27.04 -7.87
C GLU A 140 -12.98 28.37 -8.57
N GLU A 141 -13.30 29.53 -7.94
CA GLU A 141 -12.93 30.84 -8.48
C GLU A 141 -11.40 30.99 -8.63
N LEU A 142 -10.64 30.55 -7.63
CA LEU A 142 -9.18 30.52 -7.68
C LEU A 142 -8.66 29.54 -8.73
N PHE A 143 -9.35 28.42 -8.94
CA PHE A 143 -9.01 27.45 -9.98
C PHE A 143 -9.19 28.06 -11.38
N GLN A 144 -10.29 28.78 -11.63
CA GLN A 144 -10.50 29.46 -12.91
C GLN A 144 -9.43 30.53 -13.17
N LYS A 145 -9.12 31.37 -12.17
CA LYS A 145 -8.02 32.36 -12.27
C LYS A 145 -6.68 31.69 -12.57
N PHE A 146 -6.38 30.58 -11.90
CA PHE A 146 -5.15 29.82 -12.12
C PHE A 146 -5.10 29.22 -13.55
N LYS A 147 -6.22 28.70 -14.02
CA LYS A 147 -6.37 28.15 -15.38
C LYS A 147 -6.13 29.21 -16.45
N GLU A 148 -6.66 30.42 -16.26
CA GLU A 148 -6.42 31.58 -17.13
C GLU A 148 -4.95 32.00 -17.14
N GLN A 149 -4.32 32.14 -15.97
CA GLN A 149 -2.90 32.48 -15.83
C GLN A 149 -1.99 31.49 -16.58
N HIS A 150 -2.33 30.21 -16.54
CA HIS A 150 -1.59 29.14 -17.21
C HIS A 150 -2.05 28.88 -18.65
N LYS A 151 -2.88 29.75 -19.26
CA LYS A 151 -3.38 29.62 -20.64
C LYS A 151 -4.00 28.25 -20.93
N ASN A 152 -4.79 27.73 -19.99
CA ASN A 152 -5.40 26.39 -20.02
C ASN A 152 -4.40 25.20 -20.03
N ARG A 153 -3.09 25.43 -19.85
CA ARG A 153 -2.07 24.37 -19.83
C ARG A 153 -1.89 23.79 -18.43
N ILE A 154 -2.94 23.16 -17.93
CA ILE A 154 -3.00 22.60 -16.58
C ILE A 154 -3.41 21.13 -16.62
N CYS A 155 -2.87 20.30 -15.73
CA CYS A 155 -3.29 18.90 -15.58
C CYS A 155 -3.74 18.66 -14.15
N LYS A 156 -5.01 18.27 -13.97
CA LYS A 156 -5.62 18.04 -12.67
C LYS A 156 -4.84 17.03 -11.80
N LEU A 157 -4.15 16.08 -12.43
CA LEU A 157 -3.33 15.07 -11.74
C LEU A 157 -2.12 15.65 -11.01
N HIS A 158 -1.55 16.75 -11.53
CA HIS A 158 -0.35 17.39 -11.00
C HIS A 158 -0.66 18.69 -10.25
N MET A 159 -1.95 18.94 -10.01
CA MET A 159 -2.43 20.11 -9.29
C MET A 159 -2.76 19.73 -7.87
N PHE A 160 -2.36 20.59 -6.94
CA PHE A 160 -2.73 20.48 -5.54
C PHE A 160 -3.19 21.84 -5.04
N TYR A 161 -4.20 21.81 -4.19
CA TYR A 161 -4.70 22.99 -3.52
C TYR A 161 -4.16 23.00 -2.10
N ASN A 162 -3.42 24.04 -1.75
CA ASN A 162 -3.01 24.26 -0.38
C ASN A 162 -4.11 25.05 0.35
N TYR A 163 -4.78 24.40 1.31
CA TYR A 163 -5.90 25.00 2.05
C TYR A 163 -5.44 26.16 2.94
N ASP A 164 -4.27 26.06 3.57
CA ASP A 164 -3.73 27.11 4.46
C ASP A 164 -3.41 28.40 3.71
N LYS A 165 -2.74 28.26 2.56
CA LYS A 165 -2.31 29.38 1.71
C LYS A 165 -3.39 29.84 0.74
N GLN A 166 -4.50 29.09 0.63
CA GLN A 166 -5.57 29.28 -0.37
C GLN A 166 -5.01 29.47 -1.78
N LYS A 167 -4.06 28.62 -2.17
CA LYS A 167 -3.36 28.71 -3.47
C LYS A 167 -3.34 27.37 -4.17
N TRP A 168 -3.63 27.42 -5.46
CA TRP A 168 -3.36 26.34 -6.39
C TRP A 168 -1.90 26.35 -6.79
N SER A 169 -1.33 25.16 -6.86
CA SER A 169 0.03 24.94 -7.33
C SER A 169 0.06 23.78 -8.30
N LEU A 170 0.92 23.92 -9.30
CA LEU A 170 1.16 22.93 -10.34
C LEU A 170 2.59 22.43 -10.20
N GLN A 171 2.75 21.18 -9.78
CA GLN A 171 4.05 20.52 -9.71
C GLN A 171 3.99 19.28 -10.59
N TYR A 172 4.49 19.44 -11.81
CA TYR A 172 4.54 18.35 -12.76
C TYR A 172 5.58 17.31 -12.32
N ASP A 173 5.12 16.09 -12.11
CA ASP A 173 5.93 14.93 -11.79
C ASP A 173 5.73 13.88 -12.89
N PRO A 174 6.70 13.70 -13.81
CA PRO A 174 6.52 12.80 -14.94
C PRO A 174 6.41 11.32 -14.52
N MET A 175 6.84 10.95 -13.30
CA MET A 175 6.74 9.58 -12.79
C MET A 175 5.31 9.21 -12.38
N LYS A 176 4.50 10.20 -11.99
CA LYS A 176 3.08 10.03 -11.64
C LYS A 176 2.16 10.20 -12.84
N CYS A 177 2.70 10.56 -14.00
CA CYS A 177 1.90 10.84 -15.19
C CYS A 177 1.28 9.53 -15.72
N ILE A 178 -0.03 9.57 -15.98
CA ILE A 178 -0.81 8.42 -16.50
C ILE A 178 -1.15 8.55 -17.99
N CYS A 179 -0.65 9.58 -18.68
CA CYS A 179 -0.97 9.79 -20.08
C CYS A 179 -0.39 8.66 -20.96
N GLY A 180 -1.24 8.11 -21.81
CA GLY A 180 -0.92 7.07 -22.76
C GLY A 180 -0.39 7.61 -24.10
N PRO A 181 0.04 6.69 -24.98
CA PRO A 181 0.46 7.05 -26.34
C PRO A 181 -0.71 7.62 -27.15
N GLY A 182 -0.49 8.76 -27.80
CA GLY A 182 -1.52 9.46 -28.59
C GLY A 182 -2.47 10.35 -27.76
N ASP A 183 -2.41 10.28 -26.42
CA ASP A 183 -3.29 11.07 -25.57
C ASP A 183 -2.98 12.57 -25.68
N TYR A 184 -4.03 13.40 -25.61
CA TYR A 184 -3.88 14.85 -25.54
C TYR A 184 -3.36 15.28 -24.16
N CYS A 185 -2.13 15.77 -24.10
CA CYS A 185 -1.55 16.27 -22.86
C CYS A 185 -1.93 17.74 -22.68
N THR A 186 -2.79 18.02 -21.70
CA THR A 186 -3.22 19.40 -21.38
C THR A 186 -2.06 20.30 -20.95
N LEU A 187 -1.01 19.77 -20.29
CA LEU A 187 0.18 20.56 -19.93
C LEU A 187 0.98 21.00 -21.15
N ARG A 188 1.10 20.13 -22.16
CA ARG A 188 1.88 20.41 -23.37
C ARG A 188 1.06 21.10 -24.46
N GLY A 189 -0.27 21.02 -24.39
CA GLY A 189 -1.18 21.57 -25.39
C GLY A 189 -1.13 20.85 -26.74
N ARG A 190 -0.62 19.61 -26.77
CA ARG A 190 -0.47 18.77 -27.97
C ARG A 190 -0.67 17.29 -27.61
N PRO A 191 -1.04 16.43 -28.58
CA PRO A 191 -0.99 14.99 -28.37
C PRO A 191 0.43 14.50 -28.09
N LEU A 192 0.56 13.49 -27.24
CA LEU A 192 1.81 12.79 -26.98
C LEU A 192 2.17 11.88 -28.17
N SER A 193 3.47 11.59 -28.31
CA SER A 193 3.96 10.63 -29.30
C SER A 193 3.29 9.26 -29.13
N GLU A 194 2.85 8.68 -30.24
CA GLU A 194 2.36 7.29 -30.32
C GLU A 194 3.47 6.27 -30.03
N LYS A 195 4.73 6.66 -30.26
CA LYS A 195 5.88 5.82 -29.96
C LYS A 195 6.03 5.67 -28.45
N THR A 196 6.00 4.42 -28.00
CA THR A 196 6.26 4.04 -26.61
C THR A 196 7.70 3.57 -26.42
N GLY A 197 8.27 3.88 -25.26
CA GLY A 197 9.60 3.45 -24.87
C GLY A 197 9.72 3.23 -23.37
N ASN A 198 10.95 2.96 -22.95
CA ASN A 198 11.36 2.93 -21.56
C ASN A 198 12.75 3.57 -21.46
N ILE A 199 13.14 3.93 -20.25
CA ILE A 199 14.47 4.44 -19.95
C ILE A 199 15.33 3.25 -19.58
N TYR A 200 16.42 3.11 -20.33
CA TYR A 200 17.45 2.12 -20.11
C TYR A 200 18.70 2.83 -19.60
N TYR A 201 19.34 2.22 -18.62
CA TYR A 201 20.61 2.69 -18.07
C TYR A 201 21.48 1.50 -17.69
N ASP A 202 22.77 1.76 -17.59
CA ASP A 202 23.78 0.80 -17.21
C ASP A 202 24.30 1.19 -15.82
N VAL A 203 24.53 0.20 -14.96
CA VAL A 203 25.03 0.42 -13.59
C VAL A 203 26.43 -0.15 -13.50
N LYS A 204 27.40 0.71 -13.22
CA LYS A 204 28.78 0.33 -12.95
C LYS A 204 29.02 0.33 -11.45
N VAL A 205 29.52 -0.78 -10.96
CA VAL A 205 29.85 -0.97 -9.54
C VAL A 205 31.33 -1.26 -9.46
N SER A 206 32.06 -0.49 -8.67
CA SER A 206 33.46 -0.76 -8.35
C SER A 206 33.63 -1.00 -6.86
N THR A 207 34.36 -2.05 -6.52
CA THR A 207 34.69 -2.45 -5.15
C THR A 207 36.14 -2.94 -5.10
N ILE A 208 36.71 -3.07 -3.90
CA ILE A 208 38.02 -3.66 -3.67
C ILE A 208 37.83 -5.09 -3.15
N ARG A 209 38.54 -6.04 -3.76
CA ARG A 209 38.47 -7.45 -3.41
C ARG A 209 39.02 -7.72 -2.00
N LYS A 210 38.28 -8.45 -1.15
CA LYS A 210 38.58 -8.66 0.30
C LYS A 210 38.59 -10.14 0.70
N ASP A 211 38.83 -11.03 -0.26
CA ASP A 211 38.55 -12.47 -0.14
C ASP A 211 39.65 -13.29 0.57
N ASP A 212 40.63 -12.65 1.24
CA ASP A 212 41.85 -13.27 1.80
C ASP A 212 42.67 -14.12 0.80
N THR A 213 42.44 -13.95 -0.50
CA THR A 213 43.17 -14.63 -1.58
C THR A 213 44.36 -13.79 -2.06
N PHE A 214 45.21 -14.36 -2.93
CA PHE A 214 46.37 -13.67 -3.50
C PHE A 214 46.02 -12.38 -4.28
N PHE A 215 44.76 -12.21 -4.68
CA PHE A 215 44.23 -11.06 -5.42
C PHE A 215 43.49 -10.06 -4.51
N THR A 216 43.69 -10.15 -3.19
CA THR A 216 43.12 -9.19 -2.22
C THR A 216 43.71 -7.80 -2.46
N GLY A 217 42.86 -6.78 -2.51
CA GLY A 217 43.24 -5.40 -2.81
C GLY A 217 43.10 -5.00 -4.28
N GLU A 218 42.78 -5.91 -5.20
CA GLU A 218 42.53 -5.54 -6.61
C GLU A 218 41.15 -4.90 -6.79
N PRO A 219 41.03 -3.85 -7.64
CA PRO A 219 39.75 -3.23 -7.95
C PRO A 219 38.93 -4.15 -8.86
N VAL A 220 37.74 -4.53 -8.41
CA VAL A 220 36.77 -5.30 -9.20
C VAL A 220 35.71 -4.34 -9.72
N VAL A 221 35.58 -4.27 -11.04
CA VAL A 221 34.56 -3.47 -11.72
C VAL A 221 33.57 -4.40 -12.40
N THR A 222 32.29 -4.24 -12.07
CA THR A 222 31.19 -4.97 -12.71
C THR A 222 30.21 -3.97 -13.32
N ILE A 223 29.82 -4.20 -14.58
CA ILE A 223 28.81 -3.40 -15.27
C ILE A 223 27.59 -4.27 -15.53
N THR A 224 26.44 -3.84 -14.99
CA THR A 224 25.13 -4.41 -15.31
C THR A 224 24.44 -3.54 -16.35
N ARG A 225 24.32 -4.03 -17.57
CA ARG A 225 23.76 -3.31 -18.72
C ARG A 225 22.26 -3.52 -18.89
N GLY A 226 21.59 -2.49 -19.37
CA GLY A 226 20.22 -2.54 -19.84
C GLY A 226 19.16 -2.70 -18.75
N LYS A 227 19.39 -2.11 -17.57
CA LYS A 227 18.37 -2.02 -16.51
C LYS A 227 17.24 -1.11 -16.98
N LYS A 228 16.01 -1.48 -16.64
CA LYS A 228 14.80 -0.71 -16.96
C LYS A 228 14.40 0.13 -15.78
N PHE A 229 14.15 1.42 -16.02
CA PHE A 229 13.69 2.30 -14.96
C PHE A 229 12.20 2.10 -14.64
N LEU A 230 11.35 2.04 -15.67
CA LEU A 230 9.90 1.93 -15.52
C LEU A 230 9.44 0.47 -15.64
N GLN A 231 8.35 0.12 -14.94
CA GLN A 231 7.75 -1.21 -15.03
C GLN A 231 7.05 -1.43 -16.39
N GLY A 232 6.37 -0.39 -16.89
CA GLY A 232 5.66 -0.37 -18.17
C GLY A 232 6.38 0.44 -19.25
N LYS A 233 5.85 0.43 -20.46
CA LYS A 233 6.27 1.36 -21.53
C LYS A 233 5.40 2.60 -21.46
N VAL A 234 6.02 3.77 -21.62
CA VAL A 234 5.34 5.07 -21.63
C VAL A 234 5.69 5.85 -22.90
N PRO A 235 4.92 6.87 -23.28
CA PRO A 235 5.26 7.75 -24.41
C PRO A 235 6.67 8.32 -24.29
N VAL A 236 7.39 8.39 -25.41
CA VAL A 236 8.78 8.89 -25.46
C VAL A 236 8.90 10.29 -24.86
N ASP A 237 7.93 11.17 -25.10
CA ASP A 237 7.88 12.52 -24.50
C ASP A 237 7.97 12.51 -22.97
N ILE A 238 7.37 11.51 -22.30
CA ILE A 238 7.40 11.39 -20.84
C ILE A 238 8.76 10.85 -20.41
N CYS A 239 9.29 9.82 -21.09
CA CYS A 239 10.63 9.31 -20.83
C CYS A 239 11.70 10.40 -20.92
N GLU A 240 11.64 11.26 -21.93
CA GLU A 240 12.59 12.36 -22.11
C GLU A 240 12.52 13.39 -20.97
N GLU A 241 11.33 13.68 -20.44
CA GLU A 241 11.19 14.58 -19.29
C GLU A 241 11.69 13.98 -18.00
N ILE A 242 11.50 12.68 -17.80
CA ILE A 242 12.09 11.96 -16.66
C ILE A 242 13.60 12.08 -16.73
N ILE A 243 14.23 11.86 -17.89
CA ILE A 243 15.69 11.97 -18.01
C ILE A 243 16.19 13.39 -17.69
N LYS A 244 15.45 14.44 -18.08
CA LYS A 244 15.86 15.83 -17.80
C LYS A 244 15.80 16.22 -16.32
N ARG A 245 14.88 15.63 -15.56
CA ARG A 245 14.58 16.04 -14.19
C ARG A 245 15.06 15.05 -13.12
N ASN A 246 15.15 13.77 -13.44
CA ASN A 246 15.17 12.68 -12.46
C ASN A 246 16.42 11.78 -12.61
N GLN A 247 17.57 12.31 -13.04
CA GLN A 247 18.80 11.50 -13.08
C GLN A 247 19.20 11.03 -11.68
N GLU A 248 19.06 11.90 -10.69
CA GLU A 248 19.28 11.59 -9.27
C GLU A 248 18.30 10.52 -8.77
N ASP A 249 17.02 10.58 -9.14
CA ASP A 249 16.05 9.55 -8.74
C ASP A 249 16.40 8.15 -9.28
N ILE A 250 17.05 8.04 -10.45
CA ILE A 250 17.54 6.75 -10.95
C ILE A 250 18.64 6.22 -10.03
N PHE A 251 19.52 7.10 -9.56
CA PHE A 251 20.55 6.78 -8.57
C PHE A 251 19.93 6.36 -7.25
N ASP A 252 19.06 7.18 -6.68
CA ASP A 252 18.41 6.91 -5.40
C ASP A 252 17.64 5.60 -5.43
N LYS A 253 16.93 5.32 -6.53
CA LYS A 253 16.24 4.05 -6.72
C LYS A 253 17.21 2.87 -6.69
N GLU A 254 18.33 2.94 -7.39
CA GLU A 254 19.31 1.85 -7.39
C GLU A 254 19.99 1.71 -6.04
N TRP A 255 20.37 2.83 -5.42
CA TRP A 255 20.98 2.88 -4.10
C TRP A 255 20.09 2.20 -3.05
N GLN A 256 18.81 2.57 -3.00
CA GLN A 256 17.84 1.98 -2.06
C GLN A 256 17.49 0.53 -2.37
N ASN A 257 17.66 0.06 -3.63
CA ASN A 257 17.35 -1.30 -4.05
C ASN A 257 18.48 -2.32 -3.82
N GLY A 258 19.46 -2.02 -2.96
CA GLY A 258 20.38 -3.02 -2.42
C GLY A 258 21.80 -2.53 -2.21
N TYR A 259 22.24 -1.49 -2.92
CA TYR A 259 23.60 -0.98 -2.77
C TYR A 259 23.81 -0.24 -1.44
N SER A 260 22.76 0.38 -0.88
CA SER A 260 22.80 1.00 0.45
C SER A 260 23.20 0.01 1.54
N MET A 261 22.67 -1.21 1.49
CA MET A 261 23.03 -2.29 2.41
C MET A 261 24.43 -2.82 2.15
N GLN A 262 24.85 -2.93 0.89
CA GLN A 262 26.21 -3.38 0.55
C GLN A 262 27.28 -2.38 1.02
N ALA A 263 27.00 -1.08 0.90
CA ALA A 263 27.90 -0.01 1.34
C ALA A 263 28.20 -0.03 2.85
N LEU A 264 27.29 -0.61 3.66
CA LEU A 264 27.54 -0.80 5.10
C LEU A 264 28.65 -1.83 5.37
N TYR A 265 28.75 -2.85 4.53
CA TYR A 265 29.75 -3.93 4.66
C TYR A 265 31.01 -3.64 3.84
N ASP A 266 30.90 -2.85 2.78
CA ASP A 266 31.99 -2.47 1.91
C ASP A 266 32.12 -0.94 1.79
N PRO A 267 33.00 -0.32 2.59
CA PRO A 267 33.23 1.12 2.55
C PRO A 267 33.78 1.64 1.21
N ASP A 268 34.39 0.77 0.40
CA ASP A 268 35.03 1.14 -0.87
C ASP A 268 34.08 1.05 -2.07
N LEU A 269 32.83 0.65 -1.83
CA LEU A 269 31.80 0.50 -2.85
C LEU A 269 31.49 1.85 -3.51
N LYS A 270 31.67 1.93 -4.83
CA LYS A 270 31.21 3.06 -5.64
C LYS A 270 30.24 2.57 -6.71
N VAL A 271 29.15 3.30 -6.87
CA VAL A 271 28.09 3.02 -7.84
C VAL A 271 27.95 4.21 -8.77
N GLU A 272 28.05 3.97 -10.07
CA GLU A 272 27.92 4.97 -11.13
C GLU A 272 26.81 4.55 -12.10
N ILE A 273 25.95 5.49 -12.48
CA ILE A 273 24.96 5.26 -13.55
C ILE A 273 25.51 5.81 -14.86
N LEU A 274 25.49 4.96 -15.88
CA LEU A 274 26.00 5.24 -17.22
C LEU A 274 24.91 5.06 -18.28
N ASN A 275 25.11 5.70 -19.44
CA ASN A 275 24.34 5.47 -20.68
C ASN A 275 22.81 5.51 -20.53
N ILE A 276 22.29 6.51 -19.82
CA ILE A 276 20.85 6.75 -19.68
C ILE A 276 20.27 7.12 -21.05
N ARG A 277 19.35 6.30 -21.55
CA ARG A 277 18.78 6.44 -22.90
C ARG A 277 17.32 6.02 -22.96
N VAL A 278 16.53 6.70 -23.80
CA VAL A 278 15.16 6.26 -24.13
C VAL A 278 15.21 5.32 -25.31
N ALA A 279 14.64 4.13 -25.17
CA ALA A 279 14.49 3.20 -26.28
C ALA A 279 13.19 2.41 -26.22
N ALA A 280 12.67 2.00 -27.38
CA ALA A 280 11.49 1.13 -27.45
C ALA A 280 11.80 -0.31 -27.00
N ARG A 281 13.05 -0.73 -27.20
CA ARG A 281 13.61 -2.04 -26.83
C ARG A 281 15.08 -1.87 -26.48
N LEU A 282 15.59 -2.77 -25.64
CA LEU A 282 17.02 -2.84 -25.35
C LEU A 282 17.76 -3.35 -26.58
N THR A 283 18.70 -2.56 -27.08
CA THR A 283 19.70 -2.98 -28.06
C THR A 283 20.98 -3.38 -27.34
N ARG A 284 21.61 -4.45 -27.81
CA ARG A 284 22.92 -4.90 -27.30
C ARG A 284 24.00 -4.28 -28.16
N ASP A 285 24.99 -3.69 -27.51
CA ASP A 285 26.16 -3.12 -28.19
C ASP A 285 27.36 -4.04 -27.99
N THR A 286 27.50 -4.98 -28.92
CA THR A 286 28.57 -5.98 -28.88
C THR A 286 29.96 -5.36 -28.96
N ALA A 287 30.12 -4.21 -29.63
CA ALA A 287 31.42 -3.55 -29.77
C ALA A 287 31.87 -2.95 -28.43
N GLN A 288 30.95 -2.29 -27.74
CA GLN A 288 31.21 -1.74 -26.41
C GLN A 288 31.38 -2.85 -25.36
N ASP A 289 30.68 -3.98 -25.49
CA ASP A 289 30.86 -5.14 -24.60
C ASP A 289 32.28 -5.73 -24.75
N LEU A 290 32.76 -5.88 -26.00
CA LEU A 290 34.13 -6.37 -26.30
C LEU A 290 35.23 -5.45 -25.78
N GLU A 291 35.00 -4.13 -25.76
CA GLU A 291 35.96 -3.15 -25.25
C GLU A 291 36.07 -3.22 -23.72
N ASP A 292 34.94 -3.31 -23.02
CA ASP A 292 34.89 -3.46 -21.56
C ASP A 292 35.49 -4.80 -21.12
N GLU A 293 35.24 -5.88 -21.85
CA GLU A 293 35.86 -7.19 -21.60
C GLU A 293 37.39 -7.13 -21.76
N LYS A 294 37.90 -6.41 -22.77
CA LYS A 294 39.34 -6.16 -22.92
C LYS A 294 39.91 -5.31 -21.79
N ALA A 295 39.11 -4.41 -21.22
CA ALA A 295 39.47 -3.63 -20.04
C ALA A 295 39.38 -4.44 -18.72
N GLY A 296 39.03 -5.73 -18.79
CA GLY A 296 38.92 -6.62 -17.62
C GLY A 296 37.65 -6.39 -16.79
N ILE A 297 36.64 -5.71 -17.35
CA ILE A 297 35.39 -5.41 -16.66
C ILE A 297 34.43 -6.59 -16.84
N ASN A 298 33.79 -7.02 -15.75
CA ASN A 298 32.76 -8.06 -15.82
C ASN A 298 31.43 -7.46 -16.31
N VAL A 299 31.01 -7.80 -17.52
CA VAL A 299 29.79 -7.28 -18.14
C VAL A 299 28.65 -8.31 -18.06
N GLY A 300 27.52 -7.90 -17.49
CA GLY A 300 26.30 -8.71 -17.42
C GLY A 300 25.07 -7.95 -17.87
N TYR A 301 24.09 -8.64 -18.47
CA TYR A 301 22.79 -8.04 -18.84
C TYR A 301 21.70 -8.41 -17.83
N GLU A 302 20.92 -7.41 -17.40
CA GLU A 302 19.82 -7.64 -16.45
C GLU A 302 18.73 -8.56 -17.02
N ALA A 303 18.49 -8.49 -18.34
CA ALA A 303 17.55 -9.38 -19.00
C ALA A 303 17.95 -10.87 -18.85
N ASP A 304 19.25 -11.15 -18.88
CA ASP A 304 19.78 -12.50 -18.78
C ASP A 304 19.82 -12.95 -17.31
N SER A 305 20.15 -12.04 -16.39
CA SER A 305 20.07 -12.27 -14.94
C SER A 305 18.64 -12.67 -14.53
N VAL A 306 17.62 -11.97 -15.04
CA VAL A 306 16.21 -12.25 -14.76
C VAL A 306 15.76 -13.58 -15.37
N LYS A 307 16.17 -13.89 -16.61
CA LYS A 307 15.89 -15.19 -17.24
C LYS A 307 16.52 -16.34 -16.45
N ALA A 308 17.79 -16.20 -16.06
CA ALA A 308 18.50 -17.19 -15.26
C ALA A 308 17.83 -17.40 -13.90
N LYS A 309 17.43 -16.32 -13.20
CA LYS A 309 16.68 -16.41 -11.94
C LYS A 309 15.33 -17.11 -12.12
N LYS A 310 14.60 -16.86 -13.21
CA LYS A 310 13.34 -17.55 -13.52
C LYS A 310 13.56 -19.04 -13.76
N LYS A 311 14.56 -19.39 -14.59
CA LYS A 311 14.94 -20.78 -14.87
C LYS A 311 15.36 -21.52 -13.59
N TRP A 312 16.23 -20.92 -12.78
CA TRP A 312 16.65 -21.48 -11.49
C TRP A 312 15.47 -21.68 -10.52
N LYS A 313 14.54 -20.72 -10.43
CA LYS A 313 13.32 -20.88 -9.63
C LYS A 313 12.45 -22.02 -10.14
N GLN A 314 12.40 -22.25 -11.45
CA GLN A 314 11.68 -23.37 -12.06
C GLN A 314 12.38 -24.70 -11.76
N GLU A 315 13.68 -24.82 -12.01
CA GLU A 315 14.47 -26.02 -11.70
C GLU A 315 14.38 -26.38 -10.20
N ARG A 316 14.43 -25.39 -9.30
CA ARG A 316 14.25 -25.61 -7.86
C ARG A 316 12.85 -26.14 -7.52
N LYS A 317 11.83 -25.65 -8.22
CA LYS A 317 10.44 -26.11 -8.06
C LYS A 317 10.26 -27.54 -8.56
N GLU A 318 10.91 -27.90 -9.67
CA GLU A 318 10.92 -29.25 -10.24
C GLU A 318 11.67 -30.22 -9.32
N LYS A 319 12.87 -29.85 -8.84
CA LYS A 319 13.62 -30.65 -7.84
C LYS A 319 12.82 -30.86 -6.55
N ARG A 320 12.12 -29.84 -6.06
CA ARG A 320 11.25 -29.96 -4.87
C ARG A 320 10.07 -30.90 -5.14
N LEU A 321 9.47 -30.83 -6.32
CA LEU A 321 8.38 -31.73 -6.71
C LEU A 321 8.88 -33.18 -6.79
N GLU A 322 10.03 -33.40 -7.41
CA GLU A 322 10.67 -34.72 -7.53
C GLU A 322 11.01 -35.30 -6.14
N GLN A 323 11.55 -34.48 -5.23
CA GLN A 323 11.78 -34.89 -3.85
C GLN A 323 10.49 -35.26 -3.11
N ALA A 324 9.42 -34.47 -3.29
CA ALA A 324 8.12 -34.76 -2.67
C ALA A 324 7.51 -36.07 -3.22
N LYS A 325 7.60 -36.31 -4.54
CA LYS A 325 7.21 -37.59 -5.16
C LYS A 325 8.01 -38.77 -4.58
N ARG A 326 9.34 -38.64 -4.47
CA ARG A 326 10.19 -39.69 -3.88
C ARG A 326 9.88 -39.95 -2.41
N LYS A 327 9.54 -38.91 -1.64
CA LYS A 327 9.09 -39.08 -0.25
C LYS A 327 7.76 -39.82 -0.18
N LEU A 328 6.80 -39.46 -1.04
CA LEU A 328 5.50 -40.12 -1.13
C LEU A 328 5.65 -41.62 -1.41
N VAL A 329 6.43 -41.98 -2.42
CA VAL A 329 6.67 -43.39 -2.80
C VAL A 329 7.43 -44.17 -1.72
N LYS A 330 8.20 -43.51 -0.85
CA LYS A 330 9.01 -44.18 0.20
C LYS A 330 8.33 -44.29 1.56
N LYS A 331 7.52 -43.31 1.94
CA LYS A 331 7.00 -43.16 3.31
C LYS A 331 5.48 -42.98 3.37
N GLY A 332 4.80 -42.97 2.22
CA GLY A 332 3.36 -42.79 2.15
C GLY A 332 2.90 -41.33 2.33
N TRP A 333 1.63 -41.08 2.01
CA TRP A 333 1.05 -39.74 1.96
C TRP A 333 0.95 -39.08 3.34
N GLU A 334 0.67 -39.87 4.37
CA GLU A 334 0.51 -39.40 5.76
C GLU A 334 1.82 -38.88 6.36
N SER A 335 2.96 -39.31 5.81
CA SER A 335 4.28 -38.84 6.24
C SER A 335 4.66 -37.45 5.69
N LEU A 336 3.87 -36.91 4.75
CA LEU A 336 4.11 -35.58 4.17
C LEU A 336 3.48 -34.50 5.05
N ASN A 337 4.23 -33.43 5.31
CA ASN A 337 3.72 -32.27 6.05
C ASN A 337 2.58 -31.58 5.27
N ASP A 338 1.67 -30.89 5.96
CA ASP A 338 0.53 -30.16 5.35
C ASP A 338 0.92 -29.23 4.20
N THR A 339 2.09 -28.60 4.30
CA THR A 339 2.61 -27.71 3.26
C THR A 339 3.05 -28.48 2.01
N GLU A 340 3.61 -29.67 2.16
CA GLU A 340 4.01 -30.55 1.06
C GLU A 340 2.76 -31.15 0.39
N GLN A 341 1.76 -31.57 1.16
CA GLN A 341 0.48 -32.06 0.64
C GLN A 341 -0.26 -31.00 -0.19
N ARG A 342 -0.38 -29.76 0.32
CA ARG A 342 -0.99 -28.64 -0.43
C ARG A 342 -0.19 -28.30 -1.70
N PHE A 343 1.14 -28.36 -1.62
CA PHE A 343 2.01 -28.12 -2.77
C PHE A 343 1.85 -29.17 -3.87
N MET A 344 1.69 -30.44 -3.50
CA MET A 344 1.43 -31.55 -4.43
C MET A 344 0.04 -31.42 -5.08
N LYS A 345 -1.02 -31.23 -4.28
CA LYS A 345 -2.41 -31.04 -4.78
C LYS A 345 -2.57 -29.86 -5.75
N LYS A 346 -1.71 -28.83 -5.64
CA LYS A 346 -1.73 -27.67 -6.54
C LYS A 346 -1.06 -27.93 -7.89
N ARG A 347 -0.29 -29.01 -8.03
CA ARG A 347 0.60 -29.24 -9.20
C ARG A 347 0.42 -30.58 -9.89
N LEU A 348 -0.11 -31.57 -9.20
CA LEU A 348 -0.43 -32.89 -9.73
C LEU A 348 -1.93 -33.07 -9.71
N SER A 349 -2.46 -33.82 -10.67
CA SER A 349 -3.86 -34.25 -10.63
C SER A 349 -4.07 -35.25 -9.49
N ALA A 350 -5.33 -35.42 -9.07
CA ALA A 350 -5.69 -36.43 -8.08
C ALA A 350 -5.26 -37.84 -8.52
N GLU A 351 -5.46 -38.17 -9.79
CA GLU A 351 -5.04 -39.45 -10.41
C GLU A 351 -3.52 -39.67 -10.32
N GLN A 352 -2.71 -38.62 -10.54
CA GLN A 352 -1.26 -38.72 -10.43
C GLN A 352 -0.79 -38.93 -8.99
N ILE A 353 -1.51 -38.39 -8.02
CA ILE A 353 -1.22 -38.59 -6.60
C ILE A 353 -1.60 -40.01 -6.18
N GLU A 354 -2.77 -40.48 -6.62
CA GLU A 354 -3.26 -41.82 -6.34
C GLU A 354 -2.37 -42.90 -6.96
N ALA A 355 -1.92 -42.73 -8.20
CA ALA A 355 -0.95 -43.63 -8.83
C ALA A 355 0.37 -43.73 -8.03
N LEU A 356 0.89 -42.60 -7.54
CA LEU A 356 2.09 -42.59 -6.69
C LEU A 356 1.85 -43.20 -5.30
N GLN A 357 0.61 -43.15 -4.79
CA GLN A 357 0.22 -43.85 -3.56
C GLN A 357 0.11 -45.37 -3.80
N GLN A 358 -0.43 -45.80 -4.93
CA GLN A 358 -0.48 -47.22 -5.33
C GLN A 358 0.93 -47.80 -5.53
N GLU A 359 1.85 -47.02 -6.10
CA GLU A 359 3.27 -47.38 -6.18
C GLU A 359 3.91 -47.55 -4.78
N TRP A 360 3.51 -46.75 -3.79
CA TRP A 360 3.97 -46.96 -2.40
C TRP A 360 3.38 -48.23 -1.79
N VAL A 361 2.07 -48.48 -1.96
CA VAL A 361 1.40 -49.67 -1.41
C VAL A 361 2.07 -50.95 -1.93
N THR A 362 2.23 -51.06 -3.25
CA THR A 362 2.89 -52.21 -3.89
C THR A 362 4.36 -52.36 -3.48
N ALA A 363 5.11 -51.26 -3.35
CA ALA A 363 6.49 -51.30 -2.89
C ALA A 363 6.65 -51.69 -1.40
N ASN A 364 5.62 -51.46 -0.58
CA ASN A 364 5.62 -51.86 0.83
C ASN A 364 5.15 -53.32 1.01
N GLU A 365 4.16 -53.77 0.23
CA GLU A 365 3.72 -55.18 0.17
C GLU A 365 4.89 -56.10 -0.20
N HIS A 366 5.69 -55.74 -1.20
CA HIS A 366 6.88 -56.52 -1.57
C HIS A 366 8.01 -56.51 -0.52
N LYS A 367 8.06 -55.52 0.38
CA LYS A 367 8.99 -55.54 1.52
C LYS A 367 8.52 -56.48 2.61
N ASP A 368 7.22 -56.45 2.91
CA ASP A 368 6.62 -57.32 3.92
C ASP A 368 6.71 -58.79 3.48
N GLU A 369 6.54 -59.11 2.19
CA GLU A 369 6.77 -60.44 1.62
C GLU A 369 8.25 -60.88 1.70
N ALA A 370 9.20 -59.97 1.42
CA ALA A 370 10.62 -60.27 1.48
C ALA A 370 11.13 -60.46 2.93
N GLU A 371 10.60 -59.70 3.89
CA GLU A 371 10.94 -59.84 5.30
C GLU A 371 10.36 -61.15 5.89
N GLN A 372 9.15 -61.55 5.48
CA GLN A 372 8.56 -62.85 5.85
C GLN A 372 9.39 -64.04 5.31
N LEU A 373 9.85 -63.98 4.06
CA LEU A 373 10.72 -65.00 3.45
C LEU A 373 12.11 -65.12 4.12
N THR A 374 12.60 -64.08 4.79
CA THR A 374 13.86 -64.12 5.54
C THR A 374 13.71 -64.56 7.00
N LEU A 375 12.50 -64.54 7.55
CA LEU A 375 12.19 -65.03 8.90
C LEU A 375 11.86 -66.54 8.92
N ASP A 376 11.53 -67.11 7.75
CA ASP A 376 11.24 -68.53 7.55
C ASP A 376 12.47 -69.36 7.07
N LEU A 377 13.68 -68.77 7.12
CA LEU A 377 14.99 -69.44 6.95
C LEU A 377 15.79 -69.34 8.26
#